data_AF-F9Z7N9-F1
#
_entry.id   AF-F9Z7N9-F1
#
_cell.length_a   1.000
_cell.length_b   1.000
_cell.length_c   1.000
_cell.angle_alpha   90.00
_cell.angle_beta   90.00
_cell.angle_gamma   90.00
#
_symmetry.space_group_name_H-M   'P 1'
#
loop_
_entity.id
_entity.type
_entity.pdbx_description
1 polymer ?
#
loop_
_entity_poly.entity_id
_entity_poly.type
_entity_poly.pdbx_seq_one_letter_code
_entity_poly.pdbx_strand_id
1 'polypeptide(L)' 'MKTALKKSFVLIGIALFFVLMAWAEQKIWAWDKNVPEEEYCISGYFEKNGENATTVYGYCVCFQGFWGPQCQFIAE' A
#
# COMPACT_ATOMS: atom_id res chain seq x y z
N MET A 1 14.28 35.53 17.87
CA MET A 1 14.31 34.09 18.27
C MET A 1 12.99 33.35 18.06
N LYS A 2 11.80 33.95 18.24
CA LYS A 2 10.50 33.23 18.14
C LYS A 2 10.17 32.64 16.75
N THR A 3 10.68 33.24 15.68
CA THR A 3 10.43 32.81 14.28
C THR A 3 11.26 31.60 13.84
N ALA A 4 12.48 31.45 14.36
CA ALA A 4 13.33 30.28 14.05
C ALA A 4 12.77 28.99 14.67
N LEU A 5 12.22 29.07 15.88
CA LEU A 5 11.58 27.94 16.56
C LEU A 5 10.35 27.45 15.78
N LYS A 6 9.49 28.37 15.30
CA LYS A 6 8.31 28.04 14.47
C LYS A 6 8.68 27.30 13.18
N LYS A 7 9.75 27.70 12.49
CA LYS A 7 10.22 27.00 11.27
C LYS A 7 10.72 25.58 11.58
N SER A 8 11.37 25.39 12.73
CA SER A 8 11.83 24.07 13.16
C SER A 8 10.67 23.10 13.43
N PHE A 9 9.61 23.56 14.12
CA PHE A 9 8.41 22.74 14.35
C PHE A 9 7.70 22.34 13.06
N VAL A 10 7.64 23.23 12.07
CA VAL A 10 7.05 22.92 10.75
C VAL A 10 7.85 21.83 10.04
N LEU A 11 9.18 21.92 10.03
CA LEU A 11 10.03 20.91 9.38
C LEU A 11 9.94 19.54 10.07
N ILE A 12 9.89 19.51 11.41
CA ILE A 12 9.70 18.27 12.17
C ILE A 12 8.32 17.65 11.87
N GLY A 13 7.26 18.47 11.80
CA GLY A 13 5.92 17.99 11.45
C GLY A 13 5.86 17.36 10.06
N ILE A 14 6.52 17.99 9.09
CA ILE A 14 6.62 17.45 7.71
C ILE A 14 7.38 16.11 7.72
N ALA A 15 8.53 16.03 8.41
CA ALA A 15 9.32 14.79 8.48
C ALA A 15 8.53 13.64 9.13
N LEU A 16 7.81 13.90 10.22
CA LEU A 16 6.97 12.90 10.89
C LEU A 16 5.82 12.42 10.00
N PHE A 17 5.22 13.32 9.21
CA PHE A 17 4.18 12.96 8.26
C PHE A 17 4.68 11.98 7.19
N PHE A 18 5.87 12.20 6.63
CA PHE A 18 6.47 11.27 5.67
C PHE A 18 6.76 9.89 6.28
N VAL A 19 7.25 9.82 7.52
CA VAL A 19 7.49 8.54 8.20
C VAL A 19 6.17 7.78 8.42
N LEU A 20 5.10 8.48 8.81
CA LEU A 20 3.77 7.86 8.97
C LEU A 20 3.19 7.36 7.65
N MET A 21 3.35 8.12 6.56
CA MET A 21 2.89 7.71 5.24
C MET A 21 3.67 6.49 4.72
N ALA A 22 4.99 6.44 4.91
CA ALA A 22 5.80 5.26 4.55
C ALA A 22 5.36 3.97 5.28
N TRP A 23 4.92 4.08 6.55
CA TRP A 23 4.36 2.94 7.28
C TRP A 23 2.96 2.53 6.79
N ALA A 24 2.17 3.46 6.26
CA ALA A 24 0.86 3.16 5.70
C ALA A 24 0.95 2.34 4.40
N GLU A 25 1.98 2.57 3.58
CA GLU A 25 2.19 1.88 2.31
C GLU A 25 2.46 0.37 2.46
N GLN A 26 3.04 -0.07 3.58
CA GLN A 26 3.29 -1.50 3.85
C GLN A 26 1.99 -2.32 3.94
N LYS A 27 0.86 -1.70 4.30
CA LYS A 27 -0.42 -2.40 4.48
C LYS A 27 -1.20 -2.63 3.18
N ILE A 28 -0.90 -1.88 2.13
CA ILE A 28 -1.62 -1.99 0.85
C ILE A 28 -1.34 -3.34 0.18
N TRP A 29 -0.17 -3.93 0.47
CA TRP A 29 0.33 -5.14 -0.18
C TRP A 29 0.25 -6.38 0.72
N ALA A 30 -0.53 -6.33 1.80
CA ALA A 30 -0.62 -7.39 2.80
C ALA A 30 -1.99 -8.08 2.75
N TRP A 31 -1.98 -9.39 2.49
CA TRP A 31 -3.17 -10.20 2.24
C TRP A 31 -3.30 -11.33 3.27
N ASP A 32 -4.52 -11.66 3.68
CA ASP A 32 -4.76 -12.72 4.66
C ASP A 32 -4.50 -14.09 4.03
N LYS A 33 -3.53 -14.83 4.57
CA LYS A 33 -3.13 -16.16 4.09
C LYS A 33 -4.26 -17.20 4.17
N ASN A 34 -5.27 -16.98 5.01
CA ASN A 34 -6.40 -17.90 5.15
C ASN A 34 -7.42 -17.76 4.01
N VAL A 35 -7.32 -16.71 3.20
CA VAL A 35 -8.14 -16.49 2.01
C VAL A 35 -7.42 -17.10 0.80
N PRO A 36 -8.12 -17.84 -0.08
CA PRO A 36 -7.49 -18.42 -1.26
C PRO A 36 -7.00 -17.33 -2.22
N GLU A 37 -5.83 -17.57 -2.84
CA GLU A 37 -5.12 -16.56 -3.65
C GLU A 37 -5.93 -16.06 -4.86
N GLU A 38 -6.83 -16.90 -5.39
CA GLU A 38 -7.76 -16.54 -6.47
C GLU A 38 -8.75 -15.43 -6.09
N GLU A 39 -8.98 -15.20 -4.79
CA GLU A 39 -9.85 -14.12 -4.30
C GLU A 39 -9.09 -12.79 -4.12
N TYR A 40 -7.75 -12.77 -4.20
CA TYR A 40 -6.98 -11.54 -4.01
C TYR A 40 -7.16 -10.56 -5.17
N CYS A 41 -7.26 -11.06 -6.40
CA CYS A 41 -7.34 -10.24 -7.60
C CYS A 41 -8.58 -10.61 -8.40
N ILE A 42 -9.47 -9.64 -8.64
CA ILE A 42 -10.73 -9.87 -9.36
C ILE A 42 -10.46 -10.09 -10.86
N SER A 43 -9.62 -9.24 -11.45
CA SER A 43 -9.37 -9.20 -12.89
C SER A 43 -7.87 -9.08 -13.19
N GLY A 44 -7.11 -10.10 -12.79
CA GLY A 44 -5.67 -10.13 -12.95
C GLY A 44 -5.05 -11.39 -12.35
N TYR A 45 -3.75 -11.37 -12.11
CA TYR A 45 -3.05 -12.40 -11.36
C TYR A 45 -2.28 -11.79 -10.19
N PHE A 46 -2.08 -12.57 -9.14
CA PHE A 46 -1.37 -12.14 -7.95
C PHE A 46 0.13 -12.41 -8.08
N GLU A 47 0.95 -11.38 -7.90
CA GLU A 47 2.41 -11.50 -7.84
C GLU A 47 2.85 -11.49 -6.37
N LYS A 48 3.28 -12.65 -5.88
CA LYS A 48 3.76 -12.81 -4.51
C LYS A 48 5.20 -12.29 -4.35
N ASN A 49 5.39 -11.41 -3.39
CA ASN A 49 6.70 -10.84 -3.01
C ASN A 49 7.26 -11.46 -1.72
N GLY A 50 6.40 -11.96 -0.83
CA GLY A 50 6.85 -12.56 0.43
C GLY A 50 5.69 -13.15 1.22
N GLU A 51 5.99 -13.78 2.36
CA GLU A 51 4.98 -14.40 3.21
C GLU A 51 5.47 -14.54 4.64
N ASN A 52 4.55 -14.34 5.59
CA ASN A 52 4.72 -14.60 7.02
C ASN A 52 3.69 -15.67 7.47
N ALA A 53 3.63 -15.95 8.77
CA ALA A 53 2.74 -16.99 9.31
C ALA A 53 1.25 -16.81 8.96
N THR A 54 0.77 -15.56 8.89
CA THR A 54 -0.66 -15.22 8.71
C THR A 54 -0.93 -14.37 7.47
N THR A 55 0.12 -13.95 6.76
CA THR A 55 -0.01 -12.86 5.79
C THR A 55 0.87 -13.13 4.58
N VAL A 56 0.29 -12.99 3.40
CA VAL A 56 1.01 -13.03 2.13
C VAL A 56 1.23 -11.60 1.66
N TYR A 57 2.45 -11.26 1.28
CA TYR A 57 2.78 -9.95 0.72
C TYR A 57 2.89 -10.06 -0.79
N GLY A 58 2.22 -9.16 -1.50
CA GLY A 58 2.20 -9.15 -2.95
C GLY A 58 1.23 -8.13 -3.51
N TYR A 59 1.11 -8.09 -4.83
CA TYR A 59 0.30 -7.13 -5.56
C TYR A 59 -0.42 -7.78 -6.73
N CYS A 60 -1.56 -7.21 -7.13
CA CYS A 60 -2.28 -7.66 -8.31
C CYS A 60 -1.70 -7.02 -9.57
N VAL A 61 -1.41 -7.84 -10.57
CA VAL A 61 -1.14 -7.41 -11.94
C VAL A 61 -2.43 -7.52 -12.74
N CYS A 62 -2.98 -6.37 -13.10
CA CYS A 62 -4.29 -6.29 -13.75
C CYS A 62 -4.23 -6.62 -15.24
N PHE A 63 -5.31 -7.22 -15.74
CA PHE A 63 -5.52 -7.35 -17.18
C PHE A 63 -5.71 -5.97 -17.83
N GLN A 64 -5.45 -5.89 -19.14
CA GLN A 64 -5.53 -4.64 -19.88
C GLN A 64 -6.92 -4.02 -19.75
N GLY A 65 -6.98 -2.74 -19.38
CA GLY A 65 -8.24 -2.02 -19.14
C GLY A 65 -8.74 -2.08 -17.69
N PHE A 66 -8.14 -2.90 -16.82
CA PHE A 66 -8.46 -2.94 -15.39
C PHE A 66 -7.39 -2.23 -14.54
N TRP A 67 -7.79 -1.66 -13.42
CA TRP A 67 -6.90 -0.99 -12.46
C TRP A 67 -7.44 -1.04 -11.02
N GLY A 68 -6.60 -0.65 -10.05
CA GLY A 68 -6.89 -0.70 -8.62
C GLY A 68 -6.14 -1.83 -7.88
N PRO A 69 -6.15 -1.83 -6.53
CA PRO A 69 -5.39 -2.79 -5.72
C PRO A 69 -5.82 -4.25 -5.90
N GLN A 70 -7.10 -4.49 -6.25
CA GLN A 70 -7.66 -5.81 -6.58
C GLN A 70 -8.05 -5.91 -8.06
N CYS A 71 -7.63 -4.96 -8.91
CA CYS A 71 -8.08 -4.84 -10.30
C CYS A 71 -9.61 -4.69 -10.44
N GLN A 72 -10.24 -3.99 -9.48
CA GLN A 72 -11.69 -3.88 -9.39
C GLN A 72 -12.31 -2.81 -10.31
N PHE A 73 -11.50 -1.92 -10.89
CA PHE A 73 -11.98 -0.80 -11.70
C PHE A 73 -11.67 -1.02 -13.17
N ILE A 74 -12.55 -0.56 -14.06
CA ILE A 74 -12.37 -0.57 -15.51
C ILE A 74 -12.06 0.87 -15.96
N ALA A 75 -11.06 1.04 -16.82
CA ALA A 75 -10.82 2.30 -17.52
C ALA A 75 -11.76 2.34 -18.74
N GLU A 76 -12.85 3.10 -18.64
CA GLU A 76 -13.72 3.46 -19.77
C GLU A 76 -13.02 4.41 -20.76
#